data_AF-A0AA39AF26-F1
#
_entry.id   AF-A0AA39AF26-F1
#
_cell.length_a   1.000
_cell.length_b   1.000
_cell.length_c   1.000
_cell.angle_alpha   90.00
_cell.angle_beta   90.00
_cell.angle_gamma   90.00
#
_symmetry.space_group_name_H-M   'P 1'
#
loop_
_entity.id
_entity.type
_entity.pdbx_description
1 polymer ?
#
loop_
_entity_poly.entity_id
_entity_poly.type
_entity_poly.pdbx_seq_one_letter_code
_entity_poly.pdbx_strand_id
1 'polypeptide(L)'
;MDEKRSWAVTEAFVRLYKEGLIYRDLRLVNWGCISRTEMSDIEVDYEDIKVRTLLKVPGYEKPVELGVLTSFAYPIGGEEIIVATTRVETMLGDTTIAVHPDDERYMGFHGKFAIHPFNGRKLPIICDAILVDKNLGA
;
A
#
# COMPACT_ATOMS: atom_id res chain seq x y z
N MET A 1 -28.80 4.61 -21.10
CA MET A 1 -29.61 4.23 -19.93
C MET A 1 -31.07 4.52 -20.25
N ASP A 2 -31.97 3.55 -20.09
CA ASP A 2 -33.42 3.78 -20.21
C ASP A 2 -34.06 3.96 -18.83
N GLU A 3 -35.22 4.62 -18.80
CA GLU A 3 -35.92 4.98 -17.58
C GLU A 3 -36.32 3.76 -16.73
N LYS A 4 -36.84 2.71 -17.38
CA LYS A 4 -37.31 1.51 -16.69
C LYS A 4 -36.19 0.78 -15.96
N ARG A 5 -35.02 0.60 -16.60
CA ARG A 5 -33.87 -0.05 -15.96
C ARG A 5 -33.23 0.84 -14.90
N SER A 6 -33.22 2.15 -15.10
CA SER A 6 -32.68 3.09 -14.11
C SER A 6 -33.50 3.06 -12.82
N TRP A 7 -34.83 3.02 -12.93
CA TRP A 7 -35.73 2.88 -11.78
C TRP A 7 -35.48 1.59 -10.99
N ALA A 8 -35.27 0.46 -11.69
CA ALA A 8 -34.99 -0.82 -11.04
C ALA A 8 -33.69 -0.80 -10.21
N VAL A 9 -32.64 -0.14 -10.71
CA VAL A 9 -31.38 0.02 -9.97
C VAL A 9 -31.57 0.88 -8.72
N THR A 10 -32.29 2.01 -8.84
CA THR A 10 -32.58 2.88 -7.70
C THR A 10 -33.40 2.17 -6.63
N GLU A 11 -34.43 1.41 -7.01
CA GLU A 11 -35.24 0.63 -6.07
C GLU A 11 -34.40 -0.41 -5.34
N ALA A 12 -33.58 -1.19 -6.06
CA ALA A 12 -32.69 -2.18 -5.47
C ALA A 12 -31.69 -1.56 -4.50
N PHE A 13 -31.06 -0.44 -4.87
CA PHE A 13 -30.13 0.28 -4.00
C PHE A 13 -30.81 0.75 -2.71
N VAL A 14 -31.98 1.36 -2.80
CA VAL A 14 -32.73 1.85 -1.64
C VAL A 14 -33.18 0.71 -0.74
N ARG A 15 -33.62 -0.43 -1.30
CA ARG A 15 -34.00 -1.62 -0.53
C ARG A 15 -32.81 -2.18 0.23
N LEU A 16 -31.69 -2.42 -0.46
CA LEU A 16 -30.48 -2.97 0.16
C LEU A 16 -29.88 -2.03 1.22
N TYR A 17 -29.97 -0.71 1.03
CA TYR A 17 -29.61 0.27 2.05
C TYR A 17 -30.51 0.18 3.29
N LYS A 18 -31.84 0.08 3.12
CA LYS A 18 -32.80 -0.08 4.22
C LYS A 18 -32.61 -1.39 4.98
N GLU A 19 -32.16 -2.44 4.31
CA GLU A 19 -31.80 -3.74 4.90
C GLU A 19 -30.41 -3.73 5.58
N GLY A 20 -29.65 -2.63 5.50
CA GLY A 20 -28.32 -2.50 6.11
C GLY A 20 -27.19 -3.19 5.34
N LEU A 21 -27.44 -3.62 4.10
CA LEU A 21 -26.46 -4.30 3.24
C LEU A 21 -25.60 -3.32 2.41
N ILE A 22 -26.09 -2.09 2.22
CA ILE A 22 -25.32 -0.99 1.62
C ILE A 22 -25.05 0.05 2.67
N TYR A 23 -23.81 0.53 2.73
CA TYR A 23 -23.38 1.57 3.64
C TYR A 23 -22.34 2.47 2.98
N ARG A 24 -22.04 3.61 3.62
CA ARG A 24 -20.97 4.51 3.23
C ARG A 24 -19.96 4.61 4.36
N ASP A 25 -18.71 4.33 4.05
CA ASP A 25 -17.59 4.44 4.99
C ASP A 25 -16.30 4.79 4.23
N LEU A 26 -15.22 5.00 4.97
CA LEU A 26 -13.87 5.21 4.46
C LEU A 26 -13.14 3.87 4.35
N ARG A 27 -12.72 3.51 3.14
CA ARG A 27 -11.91 2.31 2.86
C ARG A 27 -10.82 2.68 1.85
N LEU A 28 -9.72 1.94 1.86
CA LEU A 28 -8.78 1.95 0.74
C LEU A 28 -9.46 1.43 -0.52
N VAL A 29 -9.27 2.13 -1.63
CA VAL A 29 -9.86 1.81 -2.93
C VAL A 29 -8.79 1.83 -4.01
N ASN A 30 -9.02 1.11 -5.11
CA ASN A 30 -8.17 1.23 -6.29
C ASN A 30 -8.63 2.46 -7.09
N TRP A 31 -7.71 3.38 -7.37
CA TRP A 31 -8.03 4.61 -8.09
C TRP A 31 -7.41 4.63 -9.48
N GLY A 32 -8.25 4.72 -10.51
CA GLY A 32 -7.79 4.86 -11.89
C GLY A 32 -7.36 6.30 -12.18
N CYS A 33 -6.06 6.56 -12.29
CA CYS A 33 -5.53 7.91 -12.52
C CYS A 33 -6.02 8.55 -13.85
N ILE A 34 -6.31 7.74 -14.87
CA ILE A 34 -6.75 8.21 -16.19
C ILE A 34 -8.26 8.42 -16.21
N SER A 35 -9.02 7.43 -15.75
CA SER A 35 -10.48 7.48 -15.69
C SER A 35 -10.99 8.44 -14.61
N ARG A 36 -10.15 8.73 -13.60
CA ARG A 36 -10.45 9.58 -12.44
C ARG A 36 -11.68 9.07 -11.67
N THR A 37 -11.73 7.76 -11.47
CA THR A 37 -12.77 7.08 -10.70
C THR A 37 -12.17 5.92 -9.91
N GLU A 38 -12.91 5.48 -8.90
CA GLU A 38 -12.67 4.23 -8.21
C GLU A 38 -12.94 3.04 -9.14
N MET A 39 -12.17 1.97 -8.94
CA MET A 39 -12.24 0.71 -9.67
C MET A 39 -12.41 -0.42 -8.66
N SER A 40 -13.35 -1.32 -8.93
CA SER A 40 -13.52 -2.52 -8.10
C SER A 40 -12.36 -3.49 -8.28
N ASP A 41 -12.10 -4.34 -7.28
CA ASP A 41 -11.02 -5.33 -7.33
C ASP A 41 -11.11 -6.26 -8.55
N ILE A 42 -12.33 -6.56 -9.05
CA ILE A 42 -12.54 -7.42 -10.23
C ILE A 42 -12.21 -6.72 -11.55
N GLU A 43 -12.10 -5.38 -11.56
CA GLU A 43 -11.69 -4.60 -12.72
C GLU A 43 -10.17 -4.33 -12.75
N VAL A 44 -9.44 -4.84 -11.75
CA VAL A 44 -7.99 -4.69 -11.65
C VAL A 44 -7.29 -5.97 -12.12
N ASP A 45 -6.55 -5.85 -13.21
CA ASP A 45 -5.65 -6.89 -13.69
C ASP A 45 -4.26 -6.72 -13.04
N TYR A 46 -3.70 -7.82 -12.53
CA TYR A 46 -2.37 -7.85 -11.91
C TYR A 46 -1.33 -8.43 -12.85
N GLU A 47 -0.22 -7.71 -13.02
CA GLU A 47 0.94 -8.16 -13.79
C GLU A 47 2.19 -8.22 -12.89
N ASP A 48 2.84 -9.39 -12.86
CA ASP A 48 4.05 -9.60 -12.07
C ASP A 48 5.31 -9.13 -12.80
N ILE A 49 6.01 -8.15 -12.22
CA ILE A 49 7.27 -7.62 -12.75
C ILE A 49 8.42 -8.05 -11.84
N LYS A 50 9.18 -9.06 -12.27
CA LYS A 50 10.24 -9.68 -11.45
C LYS A 50 11.62 -9.04 -11.58
N VAL A 51 11.83 -8.26 -12.63
CA VAL A 51 13.11 -7.63 -12.95
C VAL A 51 12.91 -6.15 -13.22
N ARG A 52 13.96 -5.36 -13.02
CA ARG A 52 13.98 -3.95 -13.39
C ARG A 52 13.57 -3.78 -14.85
N THR A 53 12.43 -3.13 -15.09
CA THR A 53 11.81 -3.01 -16.40
C THR A 53 11.31 -1.58 -16.61
N LEU A 54 11.58 -1.02 -17.79
CA LEU A 54 10.99 0.24 -18.23
C LEU A 54 9.67 -0.06 -18.95
N LEU A 55 8.56 0.36 -18.36
CA LEU A 55 7.22 0.14 -18.91
C LEU A 55 6.56 1.46 -19.33
N LYS A 56 5.88 1.43 -20.48
CA LYS A 56 5.09 2.56 -20.93
C LYS A 56 3.75 2.55 -20.20
N VAL A 57 3.59 3.43 -19.22
CA VAL A 57 2.34 3.58 -18.48
C VAL A 57 1.43 4.57 -19.23
N PRO A 58 0.16 4.23 -19.51
CA PRO A 58 -0.76 5.15 -20.16
C PRO A 58 -0.90 6.47 -19.36
N GLY A 59 -0.86 7.60 -20.07
CA GLY A 59 -0.88 8.94 -19.45
C GLY A 59 0.49 9.51 -19.06
N TYR A 60 1.57 8.72 -19.09
CA TYR A 60 2.93 9.20 -18.84
C TYR A 60 3.67 9.44 -20.17
N GLU A 61 4.36 10.58 -20.28
CA GLU A 61 5.14 10.91 -21.48
C GLU A 61 6.37 10.01 -21.65
N LYS A 62 6.99 9.64 -20.54
CA LYS A 62 8.20 8.81 -20.49
C LYS A 62 7.88 7.44 -19.89
N PRO A 63 8.56 6.37 -20.33
CA PRO A 63 8.47 5.08 -19.64
C PRO A 63 8.83 5.22 -18.17
N VAL A 64 8.12 4.48 -17.32
CA VAL A 64 8.33 4.42 -15.88
C VAL A 64 9.11 3.17 -15.56
N GLU A 65 10.08 3.29 -14.67
CA GLU A 65 10.87 2.17 -14.19
C GLU A 65 10.13 1.45 -13.06
N LEU A 66 9.95 0.14 -13.21
CA LEU A 66 9.29 -0.74 -12.23
C LEU A 66 10.17 -1.96 -11.95
N GLY A 67 9.89 -2.68 -10.86
CA GLY A 67 10.66 -3.85 -10.44
C GLY A 67 12.03 -3.52 -9.84
N VAL A 68 12.20 -2.32 -9.27
CA VAL A 68 13.41 -1.91 -8.55
C VAL A 68 13.16 -1.98 -7.06
N LEU A 69 14.02 -2.70 -6.33
CA LEU A 69 13.99 -2.75 -4.88
C LEU A 69 15.04 -1.77 -4.33
N THR A 70 14.58 -0.76 -3.59
CA THR A 70 15.42 0.27 -2.98
C THR A 70 15.54 0.00 -1.49
N SER A 71 16.78 -0.10 -1.00
CA SER A 71 17.07 -0.22 0.43
C SER A 71 17.51 1.12 1.01
N PHE A 72 16.97 1.47 2.16
CA PHE A 72 17.35 2.66 2.92
C PHE A 72 17.18 2.39 4.42
N ALA A 73 17.77 3.23 5.26
CA ALA A 73 17.85 2.98 6.69
C ALA A 73 17.13 4.05 7.52
N TYR A 74 16.39 3.62 8.54
CA TYR A 74 15.87 4.50 9.59
C TYR A 74 16.75 4.44 10.83
N PRO A 75 17.16 5.59 11.41
CA PRO A 75 17.93 5.61 12.65
C PRO A 75 17.10 5.20 13.87
N ILE A 76 17.70 4.39 14.74
CA ILE A 76 17.12 3.91 16.00
C ILE A 76 18.17 3.91 17.11
N GLY A 77 18.15 4.93 17.98
CA GLY A 77 18.95 4.92 19.22
C GLY A 77 20.46 4.74 19.04
N GLY A 78 21.03 5.11 17.89
CA GLY A 78 22.45 4.92 17.55
C GLY A 78 22.72 3.72 16.62
N GLU A 79 21.71 2.88 16.39
CA GLU A 79 21.69 1.82 15.38
C GLU A 79 20.79 2.25 14.20
N GLU A 80 20.64 1.38 13.21
CA GLU A 80 19.78 1.61 12.06
C GLU A 80 18.96 0.36 11.73
N ILE A 81 17.75 0.56 11.21
CA ILE A 81 16.92 -0.51 10.64
C ILE A 81 16.79 -0.30 9.13
N ILE A 82 17.16 -1.32 8.36
CA ILE A 82 17.13 -1.27 6.90
C ILE A 82 15.74 -1.71 6.43
N VAL A 83 15.13 -0.92 5.55
CA VAL A 83 13.86 -1.20 4.90
C VAL A 83 14.09 -1.28 3.40
N ALA A 84 13.49 -2.29 2.76
CA ALA A 84 13.52 -2.47 1.32
C ALA A 84 12.11 -2.23 0.74
N THR A 85 11.99 -1.37 -0.28
CA THR A 85 10.70 -1.03 -0.90
C THR A 85 10.83 -0.83 -2.41
N THR A 86 9.76 -1.12 -3.14
CA THR A 86 9.65 -0.77 -4.57
C THR A 86 9.05 0.63 -4.80
N ARG A 87 8.58 1.30 -3.74
CA ARG A 87 7.98 2.64 -3.78
C ARG A 87 8.64 3.57 -2.78
N VAL A 88 9.88 3.97 -3.04
CA VAL A 88 10.65 4.82 -2.12
C VAL A 88 9.96 6.18 -1.90
N GLU A 89 9.18 6.65 -2.87
CA GLU A 89 8.39 7.87 -2.77
C GLU A 89 7.31 7.82 -1.68
N THR A 90 6.84 6.62 -1.29
CA THR A 90 5.84 6.49 -0.21
C THR A 90 6.43 6.57 1.18
N MET A 91 7.76 6.56 1.32
CA MET A 91 8.48 6.65 2.60
C MET A 91 8.01 7.83 3.47
N LEU A 92 7.66 8.97 2.86
CA LEU A 92 7.17 10.15 3.60
C LEU A 92 5.82 9.94 4.29
N GLY A 93 5.05 8.96 3.80
CA GLY A 93 3.78 8.53 4.37
C GLY A 93 3.93 7.47 5.46
N ASP A 94 5.15 7.00 5.73
CA ASP A 94 5.35 5.91 6.67
C ASP A 94 4.91 6.30 8.09
N THR A 95 4.25 5.35 8.74
CA THR A 95 3.67 5.53 10.08
C THR A 95 4.20 4.52 11.09
N THR A 96 4.85 3.45 10.63
CA THR A 96 5.30 2.30 11.42
C THR A 96 6.31 1.50 10.59
N ILE A 97 7.22 0.80 11.26
CA ILE A 97 8.08 -0.21 10.63
C ILE A 97 7.68 -1.58 11.17
N ALA A 98 7.43 -2.53 10.27
CA ALA A 98 7.11 -3.91 10.64
C ALA A 98 8.33 -4.80 10.46
N VAL A 99 8.59 -5.68 11.43
CA VAL A 99 9.65 -6.70 11.37
C VAL A 99 9.05 -8.08 11.60
N HIS A 100 9.67 -9.12 11.04
CA HIS A 100 9.25 -10.49 11.33
C HIS A 100 9.68 -10.86 12.77
N PRO A 101 8.81 -11.49 13.60
CA PRO A 101 9.14 -11.80 14.99
C PRO A 101 10.32 -12.78 15.14
N ASP A 102 10.49 -13.71 14.21
CA ASP A 102 11.60 -14.69 14.19
C ASP A 102 12.82 -14.21 13.38
N ASP A 103 12.94 -12.90 13.14
CA ASP A 103 14.13 -12.30 12.53
C ASP A 103 15.10 -11.85 13.62
N GLU A 104 16.14 -12.65 13.85
CA GLU A 104 17.16 -12.43 14.88
C GLU A 104 17.83 -11.05 14.77
N ARG A 105 17.91 -10.48 13.56
CA ARG A 105 18.50 -9.15 13.32
C ARG A 105 17.74 -8.03 14.03
N TYR A 106 16.43 -8.20 14.21
CA TYR A 106 15.52 -7.14 14.66
C TYR A 106 14.71 -7.49 15.92
N MET A 107 14.91 -8.68 16.52
CA MET A 107 14.22 -9.08 17.76
C MET A 107 14.33 -8.02 18.87
N GLY A 108 15.49 -7.38 18.99
CA GLY A 108 15.75 -6.34 19.99
C GLY A 108 15.10 -4.98 19.69
N PHE A 109 14.43 -4.83 18.55
CA PHE A 109 13.82 -3.56 18.12
C PHE A 109 12.31 -3.49 18.36
N HIS A 110 11.65 -4.62 18.65
CA HIS A 110 10.23 -4.63 18.94
C HIS A 110 9.87 -3.68 20.10
N GLY A 111 8.86 -2.84 19.90
CA GLY A 111 8.42 -1.84 20.89
C GLY A 111 9.32 -0.60 21.00
N LYS A 112 10.44 -0.54 20.26
CA LYS A 112 11.24 0.68 20.12
C LYS A 112 10.66 1.58 19.04
N PHE A 113 11.26 2.77 18.91
CA PHE A 113 10.89 3.75 17.90
C PHE A 113 12.11 4.10 17.04
N ALA A 114 11.94 4.02 15.72
CA ALA A 114 12.86 4.64 14.79
C ALA A 114 12.48 6.12 14.57
N ILE A 115 13.42 6.93 14.10
CA ILE A 115 13.18 8.34 13.80
C ILE A 115 13.13 8.52 12.28
N HIS A 116 12.03 9.07 11.79
CA HIS A 116 11.88 9.37 10.38
C HIS A 116 12.84 10.51 9.97
N PRO A 117 13.75 10.30 9.00
CA PRO A 117 14.87 11.21 8.76
C PRO A 117 14.46 12.60 8.25
N PHE A 118 13.35 12.70 7.49
CA PHE A 118 12.92 13.99 6.92
C PHE A 118 11.97 14.82 7.79
N ASN A 119 11.22 14.20 8.70
CA ASN A 119 10.18 14.89 9.47
C ASN A 119 10.30 14.68 10.99
N GLY A 120 11.26 13.88 11.45
CA GLY A 120 11.55 13.64 12.87
C GLY A 120 10.47 12.84 13.61
N ARG A 121 9.45 12.32 12.93
CA ARG A 121 8.39 11.51 13.56
C ARG A 121 8.97 10.22 14.13
N LYS A 122 8.46 9.82 15.29
CA LYS A 122 8.74 8.50 15.87
C LYS A 122 7.88 7.46 15.17
N LEU A 123 8.53 6.48 14.56
CA LEU A 123 7.90 5.34 13.91
C LEU A 123 7.99 4.15 14.87
N PRO A 124 6.87 3.66 15.44
CA PRO A 124 6.90 2.45 16.25
C PRO A 124 7.34 1.27 15.41
N ILE A 125 8.06 0.35 16.05
CA ILE A 125 8.47 -0.92 15.44
C ILE A 125 7.57 -2.03 15.98
N ILE A 126 6.82 -2.66 15.07
CA ILE A 126 5.87 -3.74 15.39
C ILE A 126 6.32 -5.06 14.77
N CYS A 127 5.78 -6.16 15.28
CA CYS A 127 6.00 -7.49 14.69
C CYS A 127 4.80 -7.91 13.84
N ASP A 128 5.07 -8.45 12.65
CA ASP A 128 4.06 -9.06 11.79
C ASP A 128 4.65 -10.30 11.11
N ALA A 129 4.14 -11.49 11.47
CA ALA A 129 4.63 -12.76 10.94
C ALA A 129 3.98 -13.16 9.59
N ILE A 130 2.94 -12.44 9.17
CA ILE A 130 2.15 -12.78 7.97
C ILE A 130 2.62 -11.93 6.78
N LEU A 131 2.80 -10.64 7.00
CA LEU A 131 3.09 -9.69 5.92
C LEU A 131 4.59 -9.42 5.72
N VAL A 132 5.44 -9.72 6.71
CA VAL A 132 6.89 -9.52 6.60
C VAL A 132 7.57 -10.84 6.29
N ASP A 133 8.17 -10.98 5.11
CA ASP A 133 9.06 -12.10 4.81
C ASP A 133 10.50 -11.74 5.21
N LYS A 134 11.06 -12.44 6.20
CA LYS A 134 12.44 -12.22 6.67
C LYS A 134 13.51 -12.51 5.62
N ASN A 135 13.18 -13.21 4.53
CA ASN A 135 14.11 -13.52 3.44
C ASN A 135 14.02 -12.52 2.28
N LEU A 136 13.08 -11.56 2.34
CA LEU A 136 12.84 -10.57 1.29
C LEU A 136 13.26 -9.18 1.77
N GLY A 137 14.09 -8.50 0.98
CA GLY A 137 14.78 -7.31 1.49
C GLY A 137 15.98 -7.70 2.34
N ALA A 138 16.77 -6.71 2.78
CA ALA A 138 18.07 -6.86 3.43
C ALA A 138 18.11 -7.96 4.49
#